data_AF-A0A7Y2W8Y3-F1
#
_entry.id   AF-A0A7Y2W8Y3-F1
#
_cell.length_a   1.000
_cell.length_b   1.000
_cell.length_c   1.000
_cell.angle_alpha   90.00
_cell.angle_beta   90.00
_cell.angle_gamma   90.00
#
_symmetry.space_group_name_H-M   'P 1'
#
loop_
_entity.id
_entity.type
_entity.pdbx_description
1 polymer ?
#
loop_
_entity_poly.entity_id
_entity_poly.type
_entity_poly.pdbx_seq_one_letter_code
_entity_poly.pdbx_strand_id
1 'polypeptide(L)'
;MNAPIENSESLPEMAAGAWPILMQRSDIITMKEAVHRTGKTDRTLRTWCKLFGISRQTNSGAPIEISAPALEMVMHGDMEALELLRGGNRHHPRVRRFFEHLGLSA
;
A
#
# COMPACT_ATOMS: atom_id res chain seq x y z
N MET A 1 -14.52 -35.58 25.99
CA MET A 1 -14.33 -34.24 26.56
C MET A 1 -13.43 -33.50 25.58
N ASN A 2 -14.03 -32.84 24.58
CA ASN A 2 -13.28 -32.18 23.51
C ASN A 2 -13.56 -30.69 23.63
N ALA A 3 -12.51 -29.91 23.87
CA ALA A 3 -12.58 -28.46 23.95
C ALA A 3 -13.05 -27.88 22.60
N PRO A 4 -13.85 -26.81 22.58
CA PRO A 4 -14.08 -26.06 21.36
C PRO A 4 -12.80 -25.32 21.00
N ILE A 5 -12.33 -25.53 19.76
CA ILE A 5 -11.27 -24.72 19.15
C ILE A 5 -11.88 -23.33 18.95
N GLU A 6 -11.42 -22.35 19.73
CA GLU A 6 -11.66 -20.94 19.49
C GLU A 6 -10.94 -20.55 18.18
N ASN A 7 -11.62 -20.69 17.05
CA ASN A 7 -11.20 -20.05 15.82
C ASN A 7 -11.56 -18.56 15.88
N SER A 8 -10.81 -17.80 16.66
CA SER A 8 -10.73 -16.35 16.50
C SER A 8 -9.72 -16.04 15.39
N GLU A 9 -10.16 -16.19 14.13
CA GLU A 9 -9.51 -15.48 13.02
C GLU A 9 -9.86 -14.00 13.14
N SER A 10 -9.26 -13.35 14.14
CA SER A 10 -9.27 -11.91 14.32
C SER A 10 -8.47 -11.30 13.17
N LEU A 11 -9.15 -11.00 12.07
CA LEU A 11 -8.64 -10.03 11.10
C LEU A 11 -8.25 -8.77 11.89
N PRO A 12 -7.04 -8.21 11.72
CA PRO A 12 -6.62 -7.08 12.52
C PRO A 12 -7.59 -5.90 12.33
N GLU A 13 -8.11 -5.42 13.44
CA GLU A 13 -8.93 -4.23 13.61
C GLU A 13 -8.11 -2.96 13.30
N MET A 14 -7.59 -2.83 12.08
CA MET A 14 -6.55 -1.86 11.72
C MET A 14 -6.89 -1.11 10.42
N ALA A 15 -8.11 -0.59 10.31
CA ALA A 15 -8.45 0.34 9.22
C ALA A 15 -9.28 1.56 9.66
N ALA A 16 -9.43 1.77 10.98
CA ALA A 16 -10.03 3.00 11.52
C ALA A 16 -8.92 3.78 12.26
N GLY A 17 -8.07 4.49 11.51
CA GLY A 17 -7.05 5.39 12.11
C GLY A 17 -5.68 5.43 11.45
N ALA A 18 -5.45 4.68 10.36
CA ALA A 18 -4.15 4.65 9.69
C ALA A 18 -3.89 5.99 8.97
N TRP A 19 -2.80 6.68 9.34
CA TRP A 19 -2.42 7.97 8.74
C TRP A 19 -2.20 7.81 7.23
N PRO A 20 -2.41 8.85 6.40
CA PRO A 20 -2.15 8.73 4.97
C PRO A 20 -0.65 8.55 4.69
N ILE A 21 -0.31 7.81 3.62
CA ILE A 21 1.06 7.77 3.13
C ILE A 21 1.42 9.13 2.54
N LEU A 22 2.46 9.78 3.09
CA LEU A 22 2.95 11.07 2.61
C LEU A 22 3.81 10.89 1.35
N MET A 23 3.13 10.81 0.20
CA MET A 23 3.76 10.61 -1.11
C MET A 23 4.53 11.85 -1.59
N GLN A 24 5.79 11.65 -1.99
CA GLN A 24 6.55 12.60 -2.80
C GLN A 24 6.18 12.44 -4.28
N ARG A 25 6.42 13.47 -5.10
CA ARG A 25 6.09 13.43 -6.54
C ARG A 25 6.75 12.26 -7.28
N SER A 26 7.97 11.89 -6.90
CA SER A 26 8.72 10.75 -7.43
C SER A 26 8.05 9.40 -7.15
N ASP A 27 7.25 9.32 -6.08
CA ASP A 27 6.62 8.07 -5.65
C ASP A 27 5.34 7.79 -6.43
N ILE A 28 4.80 8.81 -7.10
CA ILE A 28 3.44 8.79 -7.62
C ILE A 28 3.42 8.17 -9.01
N ILE A 29 2.58 7.16 -9.17
CA ILE A 29 2.23 6.59 -10.46
C ILE A 29 0.72 6.71 -10.71
N THR A 30 0.36 6.74 -11.99
CA THR A 30 -1.04 6.73 -12.41
C THR A 30 -1.62 5.31 -12.35
N MET A 31 -2.95 5.21 -12.36
CA MET A 31 -3.62 3.91 -12.52
C MET A 31 -3.18 3.15 -13.78
N LYS A 32 -2.99 3.85 -14.91
CA LYS A 32 -2.51 3.24 -16.15
C LYS A 32 -1.12 2.62 -15.97
N GLU A 33 -0.23 3.34 -15.31
CA GLU A 33 1.13 2.87 -15.01
C GLU A 33 1.11 1.69 -14.03
N ALA A 34 0.26 1.74 -13.00
CA ALA A 34 0.12 0.63 -12.05
C ALA A 34 -0.37 -0.66 -12.74
N VAL A 35 -1.33 -0.55 -13.68
CA VAL A 35 -1.77 -1.68 -14.52
C VAL A 35 -0.60 -2.21 -15.35
N HIS A 36 0.17 -1.33 -16.00
CA HIS A 36 1.31 -1.71 -16.83
C HIS A 36 2.39 -2.46 -16.02
N ARG A 37 2.75 -1.96 -14.84
CA ARG A 37 3.78 -2.57 -13.98
C ARG A 37 3.38 -3.91 -13.39
N THR A 38 2.13 -4.01 -12.92
CA THR A 38 1.70 -5.16 -12.11
C THR A 38 1.00 -6.25 -12.92
N GLY A 39 0.56 -5.95 -14.14
CA GLY A 39 -0.31 -6.82 -14.94
C GLY A 39 -1.71 -7.04 -14.33
N LYS A 40 -2.05 -6.34 -13.23
CA LYS A 40 -3.37 -6.43 -12.60
C LYS A 40 -4.37 -5.55 -13.31
N THR A 41 -5.64 -5.92 -13.23
CA THR A 41 -6.73 -5.11 -13.81
C THR A 41 -6.91 -3.81 -13.02
N ASP A 42 -7.40 -2.76 -13.70
CA ASP A 42 -7.79 -1.49 -13.06
C ASP A 42 -8.77 -1.73 -11.89
N ARG A 43 -9.74 -2.63 -12.06
CA ARG A 43 -10.69 -3.02 -11.01
C ARG A 43 -9.98 -3.55 -9.76
N THR A 44 -9.04 -4.48 -9.93
CA THR A 44 -8.25 -5.05 -8.83
C THR A 44 -7.46 -3.96 -8.11
N LEU A 45 -6.78 -3.10 -8.87
CA LEU A 45 -5.95 -2.04 -8.30
C LEU A 45 -6.79 -0.99 -7.55
N ARG A 46 -7.99 -0.64 -8.03
CA ARG A 46 -8.91 0.22 -7.28
C ARG A 46 -9.36 -0.40 -5.96
N THR A 47 -9.63 -1.69 -5.95
CA THR A 47 -9.94 -2.42 -4.71
C THR A 47 -8.76 -2.35 -3.74
N TRP A 48 -7.53 -2.59 -4.22
CA TRP A 48 -6.32 -2.51 -3.40
C TRP A 48 -6.03 -1.10 -2.89
N CYS A 49 -6.20 -0.09 -3.74
CA CYS A 49 -6.05 1.32 -3.37
C CYS A 49 -6.93 1.68 -2.15
N LYS A 50 -8.19 1.21 -2.15
CA LYS A 50 -9.12 1.42 -1.04
C LYS A 50 -8.78 0.56 0.17
N LEU A 51 -8.53 -0.73 -0.04
CA LEU A 51 -8.29 -1.69 1.04
C LEU A 51 -7.03 -1.38 1.84
N PHE A 52 -5.94 -1.01 1.15
CA PHE A 52 -4.63 -0.79 1.76
C PHE A 52 -4.29 0.69 1.97
N GLY A 53 -5.14 1.62 1.52
CA GLY A 53 -4.91 3.06 1.66
C GLY A 53 -3.59 3.51 1.02
N ILE A 54 -3.29 3.01 -0.20
CA ILE A 54 -2.04 3.26 -0.94
C ILE A 54 -2.16 4.31 -2.04
N SER A 55 -3.28 5.02 -2.08
CA SER A 55 -3.56 6.06 -3.07
C SER A 55 -4.18 7.29 -2.43
N ARG A 56 -4.09 8.42 -3.12
CA ARG A 56 -4.91 9.61 -2.82
C ARG A 56 -5.69 10.05 -4.05
N GLN A 57 -6.82 10.69 -3.78
CA GLN A 57 -7.64 11.36 -4.77
C GLN A 57 -8.20 12.63 -4.12
N THR A 58 -7.91 13.79 -4.70
CA THR A 58 -8.24 15.08 -4.09
C THR A 58 -9.74 15.39 -4.10
N ASN A 59 -10.46 14.96 -5.14
CA ASN A 59 -11.91 15.07 -5.24
C ASN A 59 -12.47 14.00 -6.18
N SER A 60 -13.80 13.85 -6.19
CA SER A 60 -14.48 12.96 -7.13
C SER A 60 -14.20 13.41 -8.58
N GLY A 61 -13.53 12.55 -9.36
CA GLY A 61 -13.17 12.82 -10.75
C GLY A 61 -11.71 13.22 -10.97
N ALA A 62 -10.97 13.60 -9.92
CA ALA A 62 -9.52 13.81 -10.03
C ALA A 62 -8.80 12.49 -10.36
N PRO A 63 -7.64 12.54 -11.04
CA PRO A 63 -6.79 11.37 -11.21
C PRO A 63 -6.45 10.72 -9.87
N ILE A 64 -6.46 9.39 -9.83
CA ILE A 64 -5.95 8.64 -8.68
C ILE A 64 -4.43 8.63 -8.77
N GLU A 65 -3.79 9.10 -7.71
CA GLU A 65 -2.35 9.06 -7.51
C GLU A 65 -2.02 7.90 -6.57
N ILE A 66 -1.21 6.96 -7.04
CA ILE A 66 -0.86 5.73 -6.31
C ILE A 66 0.60 5.81 -5.87
N SER A 67 0.89 5.43 -4.63
CA SER A 67 2.26 5.27 -4.17
C SER A 67 2.86 4.00 -4.79
N ALA A 68 3.81 4.16 -5.70
CA ALA A 68 4.57 3.05 -6.28
C ALA A 68 5.25 2.16 -5.23
N PRO A 69 6.01 2.68 -4.24
CA PRO A 69 6.63 1.82 -3.23
C PRO A 69 5.59 1.08 -2.37
N ALA A 70 4.47 1.72 -2.03
CA ALA A 70 3.41 1.05 -1.28
C ALA A 70 2.71 -0.05 -2.09
N LEU A 71 2.51 0.17 -3.40
CA LEU A 71 1.98 -0.86 -4.30
C LEU A 71 2.93 -2.06 -4.39
N GLU A 72 4.24 -1.81 -4.45
CA GLU A 72 5.26 -2.87 -4.47
C GLU A 72 5.26 -3.68 -3.16
N MET A 73 5.13 -3.00 -2.01
CA MET A 73 4.98 -3.68 -0.70
C MET A 73 3.75 -4.59 -0.68
N VAL A 74 2.61 -4.11 -1.17
CA VAL A 74 1.38 -4.91 -1.26
C VAL A 74 1.55 -6.11 -2.20
N MET A 75 2.20 -5.90 -3.35
CA MET A 75 2.49 -6.98 -4.32
C MET A 75 3.38 -8.07 -3.71
N HIS A 76 4.31 -7.70 -2.83
CA HIS A 76 5.17 -8.62 -2.10
C HIS A 76 4.59 -9.15 -0.78
N GLY A 77 3.40 -8.69 -0.38
CA GLY A 77 2.76 -9.05 0.89
C GLY A 77 3.45 -8.48 2.13
N ASP A 78 4.31 -7.47 1.98
CA ASP A 78 5.06 -6.88 3.09
C ASP A 78 4.28 -5.75 3.78
N MET A 79 3.26 -6.14 4.54
CA MET A 79 2.37 -5.19 5.24
C MET A 79 3.09 -4.43 6.36
N GLU A 80 4.14 -5.00 6.94
CA GLU A 80 4.92 -4.31 7.97
C GLU A 80 5.73 -3.16 7.36
N ALA A 81 6.32 -3.34 6.17
CA ALA A 81 6.93 -2.25 5.42
C ALA A 81 5.91 -1.16 5.06
N LEU A 82 4.69 -1.56 4.68
CA LEU A 82 3.61 -0.62 4.38
C LEU A 82 3.27 0.25 5.59
N GLU A 83 3.13 -0.34 6.77
CA GLU A 83 2.81 0.41 7.99
C GLU A 83 3.99 1.25 8.48
N LEU A 84 5.23 0.80 8.30
CA LEU A 84 6.41 1.62 8.54
C LEU A 84 6.45 2.86 7.63
N LEU A 85 6.19 2.67 6.33
CA LEU A 85 6.10 3.77 5.36
C LEU A 85 4.97 4.73 5.75
N ARG A 86 3.82 4.19 6.16
CA ARG A 86 2.67 4.97 6.64
C ARG A 86 3.00 5.79 7.88
N GLY A 87 3.77 5.23 8.80
CA GLY A 87 4.29 5.93 9.98
C GLY A 87 5.41 6.95 9.68
N GLY A 88 5.76 7.18 8.41
CA GLY A 88 6.80 8.12 8.01
C GLY A 88 8.23 7.57 8.10
N ASN A 89 8.42 6.29 8.37
CA ASN A 89 9.73 5.66 8.54
C ASN A 89 10.38 5.29 7.19
N ARG A 90 10.47 6.27 6.28
CA ARG A 90 10.91 6.09 4.88
C ARG A 90 12.33 5.53 4.75
N HIS A 91 13.22 5.88 5.67
CA HIS A 91 14.60 5.42 5.70
C HIS A 91 14.80 4.07 6.41
N HIS A 92 13.75 3.47 6.97
CA HIS A 92 13.85 2.17 7.60
C HIS A 92 14.33 1.13 6.57
N PRO A 93 15.29 0.23 6.87
CA PRO A 93 15.87 -0.68 5.87
C PRO A 93 14.82 -1.49 5.09
N ARG A 94 13.77 -1.95 5.77
CA ARG A 94 12.64 -2.69 5.18
C ARG A 94 11.82 -1.87 4.18
N VAL A 95 11.72 -0.56 4.38
CA VAL A 95 11.04 0.38 3.48
C VAL A 95 11.97 0.78 2.34
N ARG A 96 13.20 1.18 2.70
CA ARG A 96 14.24 1.68 1.80
C ARG A 96 14.54 0.74 0.63
N ARG A 97 14.58 -0.58 0.86
CA ARG A 97 14.79 -1.58 -0.20
C ARG A 97 13.77 -1.48 -1.35
N PHE A 98 12.53 -1.09 -1.09
CA PHE A 98 11.52 -0.92 -2.13
C PHE A 98 11.75 0.35 -2.93
N PHE A 99 12.17 1.44 -2.28
CA PHE A 99 12.58 2.66 -2.97
C PHE A 99 13.79 2.39 -3.87
N GLU A 100 14.82 1.72 -3.35
CA GLU A 100 16.01 1.35 -4.12
C GLU A 100 15.67 0.43 -5.30
N HIS A 101 14.82 -0.58 -5.09
CA HIS A 101 14.35 -1.47 -6.16
C HIS A 101 13.64 -0.71 -7.29
N LEU A 102 12.86 0.32 -6.95
CA LEU A 102 12.13 1.15 -7.91
C LEU A 102 12.98 2.29 -8.50
N GLY A 103 14.25 2.43 -8.08
CA GLY A 103 15.11 3.55 -8.50
C GLY A 103 14.69 4.91 -7.96
N LEU A 104 14.01 4.94 -6.81
CA LEU A 104 13.51 6.15 -6.14
C LEU A 104 14.40 6.55 -4.97
N SER A 105 14.41 7.85 -4.62
CA SER A 105 15.08 8.34 -3.42
C SER A 105 14.24 8.04 -2.18
N ALA A 106 14.79 7.25 -1.24
CA ALA A 106 14.21 7.06 0.09
C ALA A 106 14.44 8.30 0.97
#